data_AF-A0A959ZA46-F1
#
_entry.id   AF-A0A959ZA46-F1
#
_cell.length_a   1.000
_cell.length_b   1.000
_cell.length_c   1.000
_cell.angle_alpha   90.00
_cell.angle_beta   90.00
_cell.angle_gamma   90.00
#
_symmetry.space_group_name_H-M   'P 1'
#
loop_
_entity.id
_entity.type
_entity.pdbx_description
1 polymer ?
#
loop_
_entity_poly.entity_id
_entity_poly.type
_entity_poly.pdbx_seq_one_letter_code
_entity_poly.pdbx_strand_id
1 'polypeptide(L)' 'MSETIDTLLHEDRSFPPSPEFTAQANLGDAAIYDQADRDPEGWWVSWAEKLDWFEPWNQVMEWNRP' A
#
# COMPACT_ATOMS: atom_id res chain seq x y z
N MET A 1 21.58 -35.36 -5.89
CA MET A 1 20.54 -35.02 -4.89
C MET A 1 20.82 -33.63 -4.29
N SER A 2 21.03 -32.61 -5.12
CA SER A 2 21.32 -31.22 -4.71
C SER A 2 20.51 -30.23 -5.57
N GLU A 3 20.31 -30.55 -6.85
CA GLU A 3 19.56 -29.69 -7.80
C GLU A 3 18.12 -29.37 -7.38
N THR A 4 17.45 -30.26 -6.64
CA THR A 4 16.05 -30.05 -6.18
C THR A 4 15.94 -28.94 -5.14
N ILE A 5 17.00 -28.68 -4.35
CA ILE A 5 17.02 -27.57 -3.38
C ILE A 5 17.42 -26.26 -4.06
N ASP A 6 18.33 -26.30 -5.04
CA ASP A 6 18.73 -25.11 -5.83
C ASP A 6 17.57 -24.54 -6.67
N THR A 7 16.65 -25.38 -7.17
CA THR A 7 15.44 -24.92 -7.91
C THR A 7 14.39 -24.27 -7.01
N LEU A 8 14.37 -24.57 -5.72
CA LEU A 8 13.49 -23.91 -4.74
C LEU A 8 14.01 -22.50 -4.38
N LEU A 9 15.29 -22.20 -4.63
CA LEU A 9 15.91 -20.93 -4.25
C LEU A 9 15.67 -19.79 -5.26
N HIS A 10 15.27 -20.11 -6.50
CA HIS A 10 15.01 -19.16 -7.58
C HIS A 10 13.60 -19.37 -8.13
N GLU A 11 12.60 -18.99 -7.36
CA GLU A 11 11.20 -19.04 -7.80
C GLU A 11 10.71 -17.65 -8.23
N ASP A 12 10.86 -17.33 -9.51
CA ASP A 12 10.38 -16.07 -10.13
C ASP A 12 8.90 -16.14 -10.60
N ARG A 13 8.13 -17.12 -10.12
CA ARG A 13 6.74 -17.30 -10.55
C ARG A 13 5.87 -16.18 -9.96
N SER A 14 5.29 -15.38 -10.85
CA SER A 14 4.25 -14.41 -10.48
C SER A 14 2.87 -14.97 -10.81
N PHE A 15 1.94 -14.86 -9.86
CA PHE A 15 0.55 -15.27 -10.02
C PHE A 15 -0.33 -14.02 -9.95
N PRO A 16 -0.78 -13.48 -11.09
CA PRO A 16 -1.64 -12.30 -11.08
C PRO A 16 -2.99 -12.63 -10.42
N PRO A 17 -3.62 -11.68 -9.73
CA PRO A 17 -4.97 -11.86 -9.22
C PRO A 17 -5.97 -12.11 -10.36
N SER A 18 -7.10 -12.75 -10.05
CA SER A 18 -8.15 -12.94 -11.05
C SER A 18 -8.79 -11.60 -11.45
N PRO A 19 -9.34 -11.47 -12.67
CA PRO A 19 -10.02 -10.25 -13.10
C PRO A 19 -11.19 -9.85 -12.20
N GLU A 20 -11.93 -10.83 -11.68
CA GLU A 20 -13.05 -10.60 -10.76
C GLU A 20 -12.59 -9.99 -9.44
N PHE A 21 -11.40 -10.39 -8.95
CA PHE A 21 -10.80 -9.83 -7.76
C PHE A 21 -10.32 -8.40 -8.00
N THR A 22 -9.62 -8.15 -9.10
CA THR A 22 -9.14 -6.80 -9.45
C THR A 22 -10.29 -5.82 -9.66
N ALA A 23 -11.41 -6.26 -10.23
CA ALA A 23 -12.60 -5.42 -10.42
C ALA A 23 -13.25 -4.95 -9.09
N GLN A 24 -13.05 -5.68 -8.00
CA GLN A 24 -13.56 -5.32 -6.66
C GLN A 24 -12.49 -4.68 -5.76
N ALA A 25 -11.26 -4.52 -6.25
CA ALA A 25 -10.19 -3.94 -5.48
C ALA A 25 -10.50 -2.46 -5.19
N ASN A 26 -10.36 -2.06 -3.93
CA ASN A 26 -10.49 -0.66 -3.53
C ASN A 26 -9.48 0.23 -4.25
N LEU A 27 -8.32 -0.34 -4.60
CA LEU A 27 -7.21 0.31 -5.28
C LEU A 27 -6.67 -0.67 -6.33
N GLY A 28 -6.81 -0.32 -7.61
CA GLY A 28 -6.34 -1.14 -8.74
C GLY A 28 -5.12 -0.58 -9.48
N ASP A 29 -4.70 0.64 -9.14
CA ASP A 29 -3.60 1.35 -9.80
C ASP A 29 -2.44 1.59 -8.82
N ALA A 30 -1.24 1.18 -9.21
CA ALA A 30 -0.01 1.38 -8.45
C ALA A 30 0.42 2.86 -8.39
N ALA A 31 -0.11 3.73 -9.25
CA ALA A 31 0.15 5.17 -9.21
C ALA A 31 -0.20 5.82 -7.86
N ILE A 32 -0.99 5.13 -7.01
CA ILE A 32 -1.28 5.57 -5.65
C ILE A 32 -0.04 5.70 -4.78
N TYR A 33 0.97 4.84 -4.97
CA TYR A 33 2.21 4.92 -4.21
C TYR A 33 2.97 6.20 -4.56
N ASP A 34 3.09 6.51 -5.84
CA ASP A 34 3.72 7.76 -6.30
C ASP A 34 2.94 9.00 -5.83
N GLN A 35 1.61 8.90 -5.73
CA GLN A 35 0.77 9.99 -5.20
C GLN A 35 1.01 10.20 -3.71
N ALA A 36 1.05 9.11 -2.92
CA ALA A 36 1.31 9.17 -1.49
C ALA A 36 2.72 9.67 -1.18
N ASP A 37 3.72 9.28 -1.97
CA ASP A 37 5.13 9.70 -1.76
C ASP A 37 5.35 11.17 -2.11
N ARG A 38 4.58 11.76 -3.03
CA ARG A 38 4.71 13.18 -3.41
C ARG A 38 4.26 14.13 -2.30
N ASP A 39 3.22 13.78 -1.56
CA ASP A 39 2.71 14.57 -0.42
C ASP A 39 2.13 13.63 0.64
N PRO A 40 2.98 13.05 1.52
CA PRO A 40 2.54 12.07 2.50
C PRO A 40 1.53 12.64 3.51
N GLU A 41 1.72 13.89 3.95
CA GLU A 41 0.80 14.52 4.91
C GLU A 41 -0.54 14.84 4.26
N GLY A 42 -0.55 15.46 3.08
CA GLY A 42 -1.78 15.73 2.33
C GLY A 42 -2.52 14.45 1.93
N TRP A 43 -1.78 13.40 1.57
CA TRP A 43 -2.34 12.09 1.31
C TRP A 43 -3.11 11.56 2.52
N TRP A 44 -2.49 11.54 3.71
CA TRP A 44 -3.14 11.04 4.92
C TRP A 44 -4.27 11.95 5.42
N VAL A 45 -4.16 13.27 5.26
CA VAL A 45 -5.26 14.21 5.49
C VAL A 45 -6.48 13.83 4.65
N SER A 46 -6.30 13.58 3.34
CA SER A 46 -7.41 13.23 2.45
C SER A 46 -8.16 11.95 2.85
N TRP A 47 -7.48 11.03 3.55
CA TRP A 47 -8.09 9.84 4.11
C TRP A 47 -8.76 10.10 5.45
N ALA A 48 -8.12 10.89 6.32
CA ALA A 48 -8.64 11.24 7.62
C ALA A 48 -9.94 12.05 7.51
N GLU A 49 -10.07 12.92 6.50
CA GLU A 49 -11.27 13.71 6.22
C GLU A 49 -12.51 12.85 5.85
N LYS A 50 -12.32 11.59 5.46
CA LYS A 50 -13.43 10.67 5.14
C LYS A 50 -14.11 10.09 6.38
N LEU A 51 -13.50 10.25 7.55
CA LEU A 51 -14.05 9.79 8.83
C LEU A 51 -14.88 10.89 9.47
N ASP A 52 -15.90 10.49 10.24
CA ASP A 52 -16.70 11.44 11.02
C ASP A 52 -16.03 11.68 12.36
N TRP A 53 -15.54 12.91 12.56
CA TRP A 53 -14.82 13.30 13.75
C TRP A 53 -15.69 14.15 14.66
N PHE A 54 -15.74 13.79 15.94
CA PHE A 54 -16.30 14.67 16.97
C PHE A 54 -15.46 15.95 17.14
N GLU A 55 -14.14 15.83 17.00
CA GLU A 55 -13.19 16.93 16.99
C GLU A 55 -12.05 16.62 16.00
N PRO A 56 -11.71 17.52 15.07
CA PRO A 56 -10.59 17.33 14.14
C PRO A 56 -9.21 17.33 14.82
N TRP A 57 -8.23 16.73 14.16
CA TRP A 57 -6.83 16.73 14.63
C TRP A 57 -6.15 18.08 14.37
N ASN A 58 -5.13 18.39 15.19
CA ASN A 58 -4.32 19.61 15.05
C ASN A 58 -2.94 19.36 14.39
N GLN A 59 -2.51 18.09 14.34
CA GLN A 59 -1.23 17.68 13.78
C GLN A 59 -1.42 16.38 13.00
N VAL A 60 -0.93 16.34 11.76
CA VAL A 60 -1.13 15.21 10.84
C VAL A 60 -0.18 14.06 11.17
N MET A 61 1.10 14.36 11.32
CA MET A 61 2.13 13.38 11.67
C MET A 61 3.13 14.00 12.63
N GLU A 62 3.50 13.25 13.67
CA GLU A 62 4.65 13.54 14.52
C GLU A 62 5.55 12.31 14.53
N TRP A 63 6.83 12.49 14.19
CA TRP A 63 7.82 11.42 14.26
C TRP A 63 9.07 11.89 14.97
N ASN A 64 9.25 11.42 16.20
CA ASN A 64 10.47 11.61 16.98
C ASN A 64 11.37 10.38 16.79
N ARG A 65 12.41 10.51 15.96
CA ARG A 65 13.39 9.44 15.73
C ARG A 65 14.04 9.03 17.07
N PRO A 66 14.20 7.73 17.36
CA PRO A 66 14.86 7.23 18.56
C PRO A 66 16.38 7.50 18.56
#